data_AF-A0A7Y3XPE3-F1
#
_entry.id   AF-A0A7Y3XPE3-F1
#
_cell.length_a   1.000
_cell.length_b   1.000
_cell.length_c   1.000
_cell.angle_alpha   90.00
_cell.angle_beta   90.00
_cell.angle_gamma   90.00
#
_symmetry.space_group_name_H-M   'P 1'
#
loop_
_entity.id
_entity.type
_entity.pdbx_description
1 polymer ?
#
loop_
_entity_poly.entity_id
_entity_poly.type
_entity_poly.pdbx_seq_one_letter_code
_entity_poly.pdbx_strand_id
1 'polypeptide(L)' 'MSDETKRPDLYAYVVTGSQDNPFYTKIGAAWRNKKGGYGIRIDALPIGGEIVLFQPKD' A
#
# COMPACT_ATOMS: atom_id res chain seq x y z
N MET A 1 10.31 14.93 -7.47
CA MET A 1 10.08 13.67 -6.72
C MET A 1 11.44 13.13 -6.36
N SER A 2 11.87 13.26 -5.10
CA SER A 2 13.22 12.89 -4.68
C SER A 2 13.18 12.52 -3.20
N ASP A 3 12.90 11.25 -2.92
CA ASP A 3 13.02 10.62 -1.60
C ASP A 3 13.10 9.09 -1.83
N GLU A 4 13.96 8.64 -2.75
CA GLU A 4 14.10 7.21 -3.11
C GLU A 4 14.80 6.33 -2.04
N THR A 5 15.13 6.89 -0.87
CA THR A 5 15.88 6.19 0.19
C THR A 5 15.20 6.13 1.56
N LYS A 6 13.98 6.67 1.71
CA LYS A 6 13.24 6.54 2.97
C LYS A 6 12.44 5.25 2.99
N ARG A 7 12.62 4.46 4.06
CA ARG A 7 11.75 3.31 4.36
C ARG A 7 10.29 3.75 4.28
N PRO A 8 9.40 2.94 3.67
CA PRO A 8 8.00 3.29 3.57
C PRO A 8 7.34 3.35 4.94
N ASP A 9 6.40 4.28 5.10
CA ASP A 9 5.58 4.40 6.31
C ASP A 9 4.54 3.27 6.36
N LEU A 10 4.00 2.88 5.20
CA LEU A 10 3.00 1.83 5.04
C LEU A 10 3.28 1.00 3.78
N TYR A 11 2.86 -0.27 3.80
CA TYR A 11 2.78 -1.11 2.62
C TYR A 11 1.36 -1.12 2.06
N ALA A 12 1.25 -1.08 0.74
CA ALA A 12 -0.02 -1.13 0.02
C ALA A 12 -0.31 -2.56 -0.43
N TYR A 13 -1.51 -3.02 -0.11
CA TYR A 13 -2.04 -4.32 -0.53
C TYR A 13 -3.35 -4.13 -1.25
N VAL A 14 -3.59 -4.95 -2.27
CA VAL A 14 -4.95 -5.17 -2.76
C VAL A 14 -5.55 -6.35 -2.02
N VAL A 15 -6.79 -6.18 -1.55
CA VAL A 15 -7.59 -7.21 -0.92
C VAL A 15 -8.63 -7.70 -1.93
N THR A 16 -8.65 -9.01 -2.16
CA THR A 16 -9.63 -9.69 -2.99
C THR A 16 -10.15 -10.93 -2.27
N GLY A 17 -11.14 -11.64 -2.83
CA GLY A 17 -11.75 -12.80 -2.19
C GLY A 17 -13.02 -12.45 -1.41
N SER A 18 -13.51 -13.39 -0.61
CA SER A 18 -14.69 -13.19 0.24
C SER A 18 -14.31 -12.60 1.59
N GLN A 19 -15.31 -12.12 2.34
CA GLN A 19 -15.12 -11.61 3.70
C GLN A 19 -14.51 -12.67 4.63
N ASP A 20 -14.86 -13.95 4.45
CA ASP A 20 -14.37 -15.05 5.27
C ASP A 20 -12.95 -15.52 4.90
N ASN A 21 -12.53 -15.29 3.66
CA ASN A 21 -11.21 -15.70 3.18
C ASN A 21 -10.59 -14.63 2.25
N PRO A 22 -10.10 -13.52 2.82
CA PRO A 22 -9.48 -12.45 2.07
C PRO A 22 -8.04 -12.79 1.64
N PHE A 23 -7.73 -12.49 0.38
CA PHE A 23 -6.38 -12.58 -0.19
C PHE A 23 -5.73 -11.20 -0.22
N TYR A 24 -4.56 -11.09 0.39
CA TYR A 24 -3.78 -9.86 0.43
C TYR A 24 -2.58 -9.99 -0.51
N THR A 25 -2.58 -9.20 -1.57
CA THR A 25 -1.43 -9.14 -2.51
C THR A 25 -0.73 -7.80 -2.34
N LYS A 26 0.56 -7.81 -2.00
CA LYS A 26 1.34 -6.58 -1.90
C LYS A 26 1.51 -5.97 -3.30
N ILE A 27 1.11 -4.71 -3.46
CA ILE A 27 1.14 -4.00 -4.75
C ILE A 27 2.00 -2.74 -4.72
N GLY A 28 2.52 -2.36 -3.54
CA GLY A 28 3.42 -1.21 -3.43
C GLY A 28 3.60 -0.74 -2.00
N ALA A 29 3.81 0.56 -1.84
CA ALA A 29 4.03 1.20 -0.56
C ALA A 29 3.56 2.66 -0.56
N ALA A 30 3.43 3.24 0.63
CA ALA A 30 2.98 4.60 0.82
C ALA A 30 3.87 5.38 1.80
N TRP A 31 3.99 6.68 1.53
CA TRP A 31 4.74 7.63 2.35
C TRP A 31 3.87 8.81 2.72
N ARG A 32 3.97 9.24 3.98
CA ARG A 32 3.28 10.42 4.47
C ARG A 32 3.86 11.66 3.82
N ASN A 33 2.98 12.52 3.31
CA ASN A 33 3.35 13.79 2.71
C ASN A 33 3.24 14.94 3.73
N LYS A 34 3.83 16.08 3.38
CA LYS A 34 3.85 17.29 4.24
C LYS A 34 2.45 17.87 4.52
N LYS A 35 1.42 17.48 3.77
CA LYS A 35 0.03 17.91 3.93
C LYS A 35 -0.78 16.96 4.83
N GLY A 36 -0.15 15.95 5.41
CA GLY A 36 -0.80 14.99 6.31
C GLY A 36 -1.50 13.82 5.60
N GLY A 37 -1.45 13.74 4.27
CA GLY A 37 -1.94 12.60 3.50
C GLY A 37 -0.85 11.58 3.16
N TYR A 38 -1.21 10.55 2.40
CA TYR A 38 -0.26 9.56 1.88
C TYR A 38 -0.16 9.63 0.36
N GLY A 39 1.06 9.58 -0.16
CA GLY A 39 1.31 9.26 -1.56
C GLY A 39 1.62 7.77 -1.67
N ILE A 40 0.96 7.06 -2.58
CA ILE A 40 1.18 5.63 -2.83
C ILE A 40 2.01 5.49 -4.11
N ARG A 41 3.07 4.68 -4.05
CA ARG A 41 3.80 4.17 -5.23
C ARG A 41 3.39 2.71 -5.40
N ILE A 42 2.84 2.39 -6.57
CA ILE A 42 2.44 1.03 -6.92
C ILE A 42 3.46 0.41 -7.87
N ASP A 43 3.81 -0.85 -7.61
CA ASP A 43 4.66 -1.69 -8.46
C ASP A 43 3.79 -2.59 -9.38
N ALA A 44 2.52 -2.78 -9.00
CA ALA A 44 1.53 -3.52 -9.77
C ALA A 44 0.17 -2.80 -9.75
N LEU A 45 -0.52 -2.77 -10.89
CA LEU A 45 -1.84 -2.16 -11.01
C LEU A 45 -2.94 -3.17 -10.63
N PRO A 46 -3.76 -2.91 -9.61
CA PRO A 46 -4.88 -3.78 -9.29
C PRO A 46 -5.98 -3.66 -10.35
N ILE A 47 -6.52 -4.80 -10.78
CA ILE A 47 -7.64 -4.87 -11.73
C ILE A 47 -9.02 -4.89 -11.02
N GLY A 48 -9.04 -4.73 -9.69
CA GLY A 48 -10.22 -4.73 -8.84
C GLY A 48 -9.84 -4.84 -7.36
N GLY A 49 -10.83 -5.07 -6.49
CA GLY A 49 -10.63 -5.18 -5.04
C GLY A 49 -10.46 -3.84 -4.33
N GLU A 50 -10.03 -3.90 -3.08
CA GLU A 50 -9.80 -2.73 -2.22
C GLU A 50 -8.31 -2.55 -1.93
N ILE A 51 -7.80 -1.32 -2.04
CA ILE A 51 -6.43 -1.01 -1.63
C ILE A 51 -6.43 -0.63 -0.15
N VAL A 52 -5.70 -1.41 0.65
CA VAL A 52 -5.50 -1.16 2.07
C VAL A 52 -4.03 -0.89 2.37
N LEU A 53 -3.79 -0.09 3.40
CA LEU A 53 -2.44 0.28 3.83
C LEU A 53 -2.18 -0.27 5.24
N PHE A 54 -1.07 -0.97 5.42
CA PHE A 54 -0.65 -1.51 6.71
C PHE A 54 0.75 -1.02 7.07
N GLN A 55 1.02 -0.87 8.38
CA GLN A 55 2.38 -0.66 8.84
C GLN A 55 3.26 -1.88 8.51
N PRO A 56 4.57 -1.68 8.26
CA PRO A 56 5.52 -2.77 8.23
C PRO A 56 5.38 -3.62 9.50
N LYS A 57 5.36 -4.95 9.35
CA LYS A 57 5.48 -5.85 10.49
C LYS A 57 6.92 -5.74 11.02
N ASP A 58 7.07 -5.79 12.34
CA ASP A 58 8.37 -5.88 13.01
C ASP A 58 9.14 -7.15 12.61
#